data_AF-L1IT21-F1
#
_entry.id   AF-L1IT21-F1
#
_cell.length_a   1.000
_cell.length_b   1.000
_cell.length_c   1.000
_cell.angle_alpha   90.00
_cell.angle_beta   90.00
_cell.angle_gamma   90.00
#
_symmetry.space_group_name_H-M   'P 1'
#
loop_
_entity.id
_entity.type
_entity.pdbx_description
1 polymer ?
#
loop_
_entity_poly.entity_id
_entity_poly.type
_entity_poly.pdbx_seq_one_letter_code
_entity_poly.pdbx_strand_id
1 'polypeptide(L)' 'SFFLESPVDWMDNVAGDTEGKLCCPKCSARIGRLSWVGYQALPHRWITPAIMLTRSKVD' A
#
# COMPACT_ATOMS: atom_id res chain seq x y z
N SER A 1 0.98 -6.76 8.92
CA SER A 1 0.80 -6.19 7.58
C SER A 1 1.97 -6.56 6.72
N PHE A 2 1.78 -6.75 5.41
CA PHE A 2 2.87 -6.92 4.46
C PHE A 2 3.26 -5.57 3.87
N PHE A 3 4.54 -5.36 3.60
CA PHE A 3 5.04 -4.18 2.91
C PHE A 3 5.64 -4.60 1.58
N LEU A 4 5.27 -3.90 0.50
CA LEU A 4 5.85 -4.12 -0.82
C LEU A 4 6.92 -3.06 -1.09
N GLU A 5 7.99 -3.46 -1.79
CA GLU A 5 9.09 -2.57 -2.17
C GLU A 5 8.71 -1.66 -3.34
N SER A 6 7.83 -2.14 -4.23
CA SER A 6 7.35 -1.41 -5.40
C SER A 6 5.87 -1.66 -5.64
N PRO A 7 5.16 -0.71 -6.29
CA PRO A 7 3.80 -0.97 -6.77
C PRO A 7 3.85 -2.01 -7.90
N VAL A 8 2.78 -2.79 -8.00
CA VAL A 8 2.58 -3.81 -9.03
C VAL A 8 1.56 -3.33 -10.06
N ASP A 9 1.50 -3.92 -11.25
CA ASP A 9 0.76 -3.39 -12.41
C ASP A 9 -0.70 -2.98 -12.12
N TRP A 10 -1.41 -3.72 -11.28
CA TRP A 10 -2.82 -3.40 -10.97
C TRP A 10 -3.00 -2.20 -10.02
N MET A 11 -1.93 -1.70 -9.40
CA MET A 11 -1.92 -0.53 -8.51
C MET A 11 -1.73 0.79 -9.26
N ASP A 12 -1.62 0.77 -10.60
CA ASP A 12 -1.37 1.96 -11.45
C ASP A 12 -2.35 3.11 -11.17
N ASN A 13 -3.63 2.77 -10.98
CA ASN A 13 -4.69 3.73 -10.64
C ASN A 13 -4.44 4.52 -9.34
N VAL A 14 -3.61 3.99 -8.43
CA VAL A 14 -3.28 4.62 -7.15
C VAL A 14 -1.85 5.19 -7.18
N ALA A 15 -1.04 4.81 -8.17
CA ALA A 15 0.34 5.25 -8.30
C ALA A 15 0.46 6.74 -8.63
N GLY A 16 -0.53 7.33 -9.29
CA GLY A 16 -0.59 8.77 -9.58
C GLY A 16 -0.91 9.65 -8.36
N ASP A 17 -1.52 9.09 -7.31
CA ASP A 17 -1.91 9.81 -6.10
C ASP A 17 -0.84 9.68 -5.01
N THR A 18 -0.54 10.76 -4.28
CA THR A 18 0.46 10.76 -3.20
C THR A 18 0.12 9.77 -2.07
N GLU A 19 -1.17 9.59 -1.76
CA GLU A 19 -1.66 8.58 -0.83
C GLU A 19 -2.99 7.99 -1.33
N GLY A 20 -3.22 6.70 -1.12
CA GLY A 20 -4.43 6.05 -1.57
C GLY A 20 -4.76 4.73 -0.89
N LYS A 21 -5.99 4.26 -1.12
CA LYS A 21 -6.48 2.98 -0.60
C LYS A 21 -6.24 1.90 -1.65
N LEU A 22 -5.68 0.76 -1.23
CA LEU A 22 -5.54 -0.40 -2.10
C LEU A 22 -6.79 -1.27 -1.96
N CYS A 23 -7.48 -1.47 -3.08
CA CYS A 23 -8.66 -2.32 -3.18
C CYS A 23 -8.34 -3.53 -4.07
N CYS A 24 -8.89 -4.70 -3.72
CA CYS A 24 -8.75 -5.90 -4.53
C CYS A 24 -9.40 -5.67 -5.90
N PRO A 25 -8.70 -5.93 -7.02
CA PRO A 25 -9.23 -5.70 -8.35
C PRO A 25 -10.42 -6.61 -8.70
N LYS A 26 -10.60 -7.73 -7.98
CA LYS A 26 -11.69 -8.69 -8.24
C LYS A 26 -12.98 -8.34 -7.51
N CYS A 27 -12.89 -7.90 -6.25
CA CYS A 27 -14.06 -7.71 -5.38
C CYS A 27 -14.19 -6.30 -4.81
N SER A 28 -13.29 -5.38 -5.18
CA SER A 28 -13.22 -4.00 -4.67
C SER A 28 -13.09 -3.86 -3.15
N ALA A 29 -12.86 -4.97 -2.43
CA ALA A 29 -12.65 -4.94 -0.99
C ALA A 29 -11.33 -4.25 -0.66
N ARG A 30 -11.31 -3.44 0.40
CA ARG A 30 -10.09 -2.78 0.87
C ARG A 30 -9.12 -3.83 1.41
N ILE A 31 -7.93 -3.89 0.82
CA ILE A 31 -6.85 -4.81 1.19
C ILE A 31 -5.63 -4.07 1.74
N GLY A 32 -5.56 -2.75 1.60
CA GLY A 32 -4.40 -2.00 2.07
C GLY A 32 -4.44 -0.50 1.82
N ARG A 33 -3.25 0.10 1.82
CA ARG A 33 -2.98 1.50 1.49
C ARG A 33 -1.61 1.68 0.84
N LEU A 34 -1.48 2.74 0.05
CA LEU A 34 -0.25 3.23 -0.57
C LEU A 34 0.00 4.65 -0.07
N SER A 35 1.26 4.99 0.22
CA SER A 35 1.68 6.36 0.55
C SER A 35 3.09 6.61 0.03
N TRP A 36 3.23 7.55 -0.90
CA TRP A 36 4.51 7.96 -1.49
C TRP A 36 5.31 8.89 -0.60
N VAL A 37 4.66 9.60 0.33
CA VAL A 37 5.35 10.34 1.40
C VAL A 37 5.97 9.41 2.43
N GLY A 38 5.54 8.14 2.44
CA GLY A 38 6.06 7.10 3.31
C GLY A 38 5.28 6.94 4.60
N TYR A 39 5.69 5.96 5.41
CA TYR A 39 5.07 5.63 6.68
C TYR A 39 6.12 5.50 7.77
N GLN A 40 5.90 6.19 8.88
CA GLN A 40 6.74 6.08 10.05
C GLN A 40 6.42 4.79 10.80
N ALA A 41 7.25 3.77 10.61
CA ALA A 41 7.06 2.46 11.25
C ALA A 41 7.60 2.44 12.69
N LEU A 42 8.67 3.20 12.96
CA LEU A 42 9.31 3.33 14.27
C LEU A 42 9.85 4.76 14.44
N PRO A 43 10.21 5.18 15.66
CA PRO A 43 10.96 6.42 15.86
C PRO A 43 12.20 6.42 14.95
N HIS A 44 12.34 7.47 14.12
CA HIS A 44 13.44 7.63 13.15
C HIS A 44 13.51 6.59 12.01
N ARG A 45 12.49 5.76 11.80
CA ARG A 45 12.44 4.82 10.67
C ARG A 45 11.21 5.05 9.80
N TRP A 46 11.49 5.47 8.56
CA TRP A 46 10.50 5.67 7.51
C TRP A 46 10.59 4.56 6.48
N ILE A 47 9.44 4.17 5.95
CA ILE A 47 9.32 3.25 4.82
C ILE A 47 8.76 4.05 3.66
N THR A 48 9.49 4.15 2.57
CA THR A 48 9.07 4.88 1.37
C THR A 48 9.51 4.11 0.11
N PRO A 49 8.57 3.82 -0.81
CA PRO A 49 7.12 4.02 -0.72
C PRO A 49 6.49 3.12 0.35
N ALA A 50 5.49 3.63 1.08
CA ALA A 50 4.77 2.86 2.08
C ALA A 50 3.56 2.15 1.47
N ILE A 51 3.83 0.99 0.87
CA ILE A 51 2.80 0.11 0.32
C ILE A 51 2.49 -0.95 1.36
N MET A 52 1.31 -0.87 1.98
CA MET A 52 0.93 -1.74 3.09
C MET A 52 -0.32 -2.56 2.76
N LEU A 53 -0.21 -3.88 2.87
CA LEU A 53 -1.33 -4.82 2.76
C LEU A 53 -1.71 -5.40 4.13
N THR A 54 -3.02 -5.53 4.35
CA THR A 54 -3.58 -6.12 5.56
C THR A 54 -3.51 -7.63 5.47
N ARG A 55 -2.69 -8.25 6.32
CA ARG A 55 -2.41 -9.71 6.33
C ARG A 55 -3.65 -10.60 6.48
N SER A 56 -4.74 -10.10 7.07
CA SER A 56 -6.01 -10.85 7.16
C SER A 56 -6.91 -10.74 5.93
N LYS A 57 -6.51 -9.93 4.94
CA LYS A 57 -7.25 -9.68 3.70
C LYS A 57 -6.55 -10.23 2.46
N VAL A 58 -5.38 -10.81 2.65
CA VAL A 58 -4.53 -11.41 1.61
C VAL A 58 -4.00 -12.72 2.18
N ASP A 59 -4.00 -13.77 1.37
CA ASP A 59 -3.44 -15.09 1.67
C ASP A 59 -2.25 -15.34 0.73
#